data_AF-A0A937EHM7-F1
#
_entry.id   AF-A0A937EHM7-F1
#
_cell.length_a   1.000
_cell.length_b   1.000
_cell.length_c   1.000
_cell.angle_alpha   90.00
_cell.angle_beta   90.00
_cell.angle_gamma   90.00
#
_symmetry.space_group_name_H-M   'P 1'
#
loop_
_entity.id
_entity.type
_entity.pdbx_description
1 polymer ?
#
loop_
_entity_poly.entity_id
_entity_poly.type
_entity_poly.pdbx_seq_one_letter_code
_entity_poly.pdbx_strand_id
1 'polypeptide(L)'
;MKRHLSAWVVAGWGLLNGLLLAVLAVYGESTLVYWLWGAVVLLLELAALVVLSSSRSAPDQHVRYRVPDRGAGAVLPTAIGLLLVALCFVYGRWLLFVAVPLLVLAAGMALRGTTARER
;
A
#
# COMPACT_ATOMS: atom_id res chain seq x y z
N MET A 1 -18.83 10.39 -8.23
CA MET A 1 -18.77 9.79 -6.87
C MET A 1 -18.20 8.37 -6.84
N LYS A 2 -18.53 7.46 -7.78
CA LYS A 2 -18.03 6.05 -7.77
C LYS A 2 -16.50 5.91 -7.82
N ARG A 3 -15.77 6.90 -8.33
CA ARG A 3 -14.31 6.88 -8.56
C ARG A 3 -13.44 6.85 -7.29
N HIS A 4 -14.01 7.26 -6.15
CA HIS A 4 -13.31 7.31 -4.85
C HIS A 4 -13.85 6.29 -3.85
N LEU A 5 -14.85 5.49 -4.24
CA LEU A 5 -15.54 4.58 -3.31
C LEU A 5 -14.57 3.53 -2.73
N SER A 6 -13.64 3.04 -3.54
CA SER A 6 -12.56 2.16 -3.10
C SER A 6 -11.64 2.81 -2.07
N ALA A 7 -11.24 4.08 -2.28
CA ALA A 7 -10.41 4.81 -1.30
C ALA A 7 -11.14 4.99 0.03
N TRP A 8 -12.43 5.34 -0.02
CA TRP A 8 -13.26 5.51 1.19
C TRP A 8 -13.47 4.20 1.94
N VAL A 9 -13.62 3.06 1.25
CA VAL A 9 -13.72 1.75 1.90
C VAL A 9 -12.41 1.40 2.63
N VAL A 10 -11.26 1.64 1.99
CA VAL A 10 -9.96 1.37 2.61
C VAL A 10 -9.69 2.31 3.79
N ALA A 11 -9.98 3.60 3.66
CA ALA A 11 -9.85 4.58 4.76
C ALA A 11 -10.82 4.28 5.91
N GLY A 12 -12.07 3.93 5.60
CA GLY A 12 -13.05 3.53 6.62
C GLY A 12 -12.60 2.28 7.38
N TRP A 13 -11.98 1.32 6.68
CA TRP A 13 -11.40 0.15 7.31
C TRP A 13 -10.18 0.50 8.18
N GLY A 14 -9.30 1.38 7.71
CA GLY A 14 -8.16 1.91 8.48
C GLY A 14 -8.61 2.59 9.79
N LEU A 15 -9.60 3.47 9.71
CA LEU A 15 -10.21 4.14 10.85
C LEU A 15 -10.81 3.17 11.88
N LEU A 16 -11.56 2.16 11.42
CA LEU A 16 -12.11 1.14 12.32
C LEU A 16 -10.99 0.38 13.06
N ASN A 17 -9.90 0.04 12.35
CA ASN A 17 -8.75 -0.59 12.98
C ASN A 17 -8.03 0.36 13.95
N GLY A 18 -7.98 1.66 13.65
CA GLY A 18 -7.47 2.68 14.56
C GLY A 18 -8.28 2.77 15.86
N LEU A 19 -9.60 2.63 15.76
CA LEU A 19 -10.48 2.62 16.93
C LEU A 19 -10.25 1.38 17.80
N LEU A 20 -10.09 0.21 17.18
CA LEU A 20 -9.74 -1.02 17.89
C LEU A 20 -8.34 -0.93 18.53
N LEU A 21 -7.37 -0.30 17.87
CA LEU A 21 -6.06 0.00 18.47
C LEU A 21 -6.20 0.92 19.69
N ALA A 22 -7.07 1.93 19.65
CA ALA A 22 -7.34 2.79 20.79
C ALA A 22 -7.97 2.01 21.96
N VAL A 23 -8.84 1.03 21.68
CA VAL A 23 -9.36 0.12 22.71
C VAL A 23 -8.23 -0.72 23.31
N LEU A 24 -7.39 -1.34 22.49
CA LEU A 24 -6.20 -2.07 22.96
C LEU A 24 -5.29 -1.18 23.83
N ALA A 25 -5.15 0.10 23.48
CA ALA A 25 -4.40 1.07 24.27
C ALA A 25 -4.99 1.26 25.67
N VAL A 26 -6.32 1.38 25.79
CA VAL A 26 -7.02 1.47 27.07
C VAL A 26 -6.89 0.20 27.90
N TYR A 27 -6.86 -0.97 27.25
CA TYR A 27 -6.67 -2.26 27.91
C TYR A 27 -5.25 -2.50 28.43
N GLY A 28 -4.28 -1.63 28.12
CA GLY A 28 -2.91 -1.74 28.63
C GLY A 28 -2.13 -2.94 28.07
N GLU A 29 -2.45 -3.36 26.84
CA GLU A 29 -1.73 -4.39 26.10
C GLU A 29 -0.23 -4.13 25.93
N SER A 30 0.48 -5.19 25.53
CA SER A 30 1.93 -5.13 25.35
C SER A 30 2.34 -4.18 24.22
N THR A 31 3.52 -3.56 24.36
CA THR A 31 4.10 -2.65 23.35
C THR A 31 4.22 -3.29 21.96
N LEU A 32 4.47 -4.60 21.89
CA LEU A 32 4.57 -5.34 20.63
C LEU A 32 3.22 -5.37 19.89
N VAL A 33 2.11 -5.53 20.62
CA VAL A 33 0.76 -5.52 20.05
C VAL A 33 0.44 -4.15 19.46
N TYR A 34 0.80 -3.06 20.14
CA TYR A 34 0.62 -1.70 19.62
C TYR A 34 1.41 -1.44 18.34
N TRP A 35 2.66 -1.91 18.26
CA TRP A 35 3.45 -1.76 17.04
C TRP A 35 2.87 -2.56 15.87
N LEU A 36 2.44 -3.79 16.11
CA LEU A 36 1.86 -4.63 15.06
C LEU A 36 0.54 -4.05 14.54
N TRP A 37 -0.37 -3.70 15.44
CA TRP A 37 -1.67 -3.12 15.08
C TRP A 37 -1.51 -1.72 14.49
N GLY A 38 -0.67 -0.88 15.08
CA GLY A 38 -0.38 0.46 14.59
C GLY A 38 0.22 0.44 13.18
N ALA A 39 1.10 -0.51 12.89
CA ALA A 39 1.66 -0.70 11.55
C ALA A 39 0.58 -1.08 10.52
N VAL A 40 -0.38 -1.93 10.88
CA VAL A 40 -1.50 -2.30 10.01
C VAL A 40 -2.39 -1.10 9.71
N VAL A 41 -2.76 -0.32 10.74
CA VAL A 41 -3.56 0.91 10.58
C VAL A 41 -2.85 1.89 9.65
N LEU A 42 -1.56 2.15 9.90
CA LEU A 42 -0.75 3.03 9.08
C LEU A 42 -0.69 2.57 7.62
N LEU A 43 -0.51 1.26 7.39
CA LEU A 43 -0.44 0.70 6.05
C LEU A 43 -1.77 0.84 5.29
N LEU A 44 -2.90 0.67 5.98
CA LEU A 44 -4.24 0.88 5.39
C LEU A 44 -4.47 2.33 5.00
N GLU A 45 -4.11 3.29 5.84
CA GLU A 45 -4.24 4.72 5.52
C GLU A 45 -3.33 5.12 4.35
N LEU A 46 -2.09 4.63 4.34
CA LEU A 46 -1.18 4.84 3.20
C LEU A 46 -1.73 4.23 1.90
N ALA A 47 -2.32 3.03 1.97
CA ALA A 47 -2.97 2.41 0.81
C ALA A 47 -4.18 3.24 0.33
N ALA A 48 -5.00 3.76 1.25
CA ALA A 48 -6.12 4.63 0.90
C ALA A 48 -5.65 5.90 0.20
N LEU A 49 -4.57 6.53 0.67
CA LEU A 49 -3.96 7.71 0.04
C LEU A 49 -3.43 7.41 -1.37
N VAL A 50 -2.74 6.27 -1.54
CA VAL A 50 -2.25 5.83 -2.85
C VAL A 50 -3.43 5.59 -3.80
N VAL A 51 -4.47 4.90 -3.38
CA VAL A 51 -5.69 4.69 -4.20
C VAL A 51 -6.34 6.02 -4.55
N LEU A 52 -6.43 6.96 -3.59
CA LEU A 52 -7.00 8.28 -3.84
C LEU A 52 -6.17 9.09 -4.86
N SER A 53 -4.85 9.07 -4.75
CA SER A 53 -3.94 9.73 -5.70
C SER A 53 -4.03 9.12 -7.11
N SER A 54 -4.16 7.79 -7.20
CA SER A 54 -4.35 7.07 -8.46
C SER A 54 -5.68 7.43 -9.11
N SER A 55 -6.77 7.45 -8.32
CA SER A 55 -8.10 7.86 -8.80
C SER A 55 -8.16 9.32 -9.27
N ARG A 56 -7.31 10.21 -8.74
CA ARG A 56 -7.23 11.63 -9.16
C ARG A 56 -6.35 11.84 -10.40
N SER A 57 -5.33 11.01 -10.59
CA SER A 57 -4.33 11.19 -11.66
C SER A 57 -4.70 10.48 -12.96
N ALA A 58 -5.65 9.53 -12.93
CA ALA A 58 -6.11 8.85 -14.11
C ALA A 58 -6.95 9.77 -15.01
N PRO A 59 -6.62 9.95 -16.31
CA PRO A 59 -7.52 10.54 -17.30
C PRO A 59 -8.84 9.74 -17.35
N ASP A 60 -9.94 10.35 -17.81
CA ASP A 60 -11.19 9.63 -18.05
C ASP A 60 -10.97 8.54 -19.12
N GLN A 61 -10.60 7.34 -18.67
CA GLN A 61 -10.40 6.17 -19.51
C GLN A 61 -11.74 5.81 -20.13
N HIS A 62 -11.86 6.07 -21.43
CA HIS A 62 -13.00 5.65 -22.21
C HIS A 62 -13.05 4.11 -22.17
N VAL A 63 -14.14 3.58 -21.62
CA VAL A 63 -14.38 2.17 -21.26
C VAL A 63 -14.13 1.17 -22.40
N ARG A 64 -13.97 1.64 -23.63
CA ARG A 64 -13.89 0.82 -24.85
C ARG A 64 -12.49 0.41 -25.29
N TYR A 65 -11.42 0.97 -24.72
CA TYR A 65 -10.04 0.61 -25.08
C TYR A 65 -9.15 0.58 -23.84
N ARG A 66 -9.20 -0.53 -23.10
CA ARG A 66 -8.33 -0.76 -21.94
C ARG A 66 -6.98 -1.28 -22.44
N VAL A 67 -6.07 -0.36 -22.77
CA VAL A 67 -4.66 -0.74 -22.89
C VAL A 67 -4.21 -1.21 -21.50
N PRO A 68 -3.53 -2.37 -21.36
CA PRO A 68 -3.05 -2.83 -20.06
C PRO A 68 -2.20 -1.75 -19.40
N ASP A 69 -2.58 -1.34 -18.18
CA ASP A 69 -1.80 -0.41 -17.37
C ASP A 69 -0.42 -1.03 -17.12
N ARG A 70 0.60 -0.53 -17.83
CA ARG A 70 1.96 -1.11 -17.84
C ARG A 70 2.63 -1.04 -16.45
N GLY A 71 2.12 -0.23 -15.54
CA GLY A 71 2.55 -0.13 -14.14
C GLY A 71 1.84 -1.08 -13.17
N ALA A 72 0.74 -1.73 -13.56
CA ALA A 72 -0.05 -2.59 -12.67
C ALA A 72 0.76 -3.79 -12.13
N GLY A 73 1.73 -4.29 -12.91
CA GLY A 73 2.60 -5.40 -12.50
C GLY A 73 3.53 -5.06 -11.33
N ALA A 74 3.83 -3.78 -11.09
CA ALA A 74 4.68 -3.35 -9.98
C ALA A 74 3.92 -3.19 -8.65
N VAL A 75 2.59 -3.08 -8.68
CA VAL A 75 1.77 -2.75 -7.50
C VAL A 75 1.88 -3.81 -6.42
N LEU A 76 1.66 -5.08 -6.80
CA LEU A 76 1.69 -6.21 -5.86
C LEU A 76 3.07 -6.40 -5.19
N PRO A 77 4.20 -6.44 -5.92
CA PRO A 77 5.51 -6.53 -5.28
C PRO A 77 5.88 -5.29 -4.48
N THR A 78 5.44 -4.08 -4.87
CA THR A 78 5.64 -2.88 -4.04
C THR A 78 4.91 -3.02 -2.70
N ALA A 79 3.64 -3.45 -2.72
CA ALA A 79 2.83 -3.63 -1.51
C ALA A 79 3.44 -4.69 -0.58
N ILE A 80 3.87 -5.83 -1.12
CA ILE A 80 4.53 -6.89 -0.35
C ILE A 80 5.86 -6.41 0.22
N GLY A 81 6.67 -5.71 -0.57
CA GLY A 81 7.95 -5.15 -0.12
C GLY A 81 7.77 -4.17 1.05
N LEU A 82 6.80 -3.26 0.96
CA LEU A 82 6.49 -2.31 2.03
C LEU A 82 5.95 -2.99 3.29
N LEU A 83 5.10 -4.01 3.14
CA LEU A 83 4.64 -4.82 4.26
C LEU A 83 5.80 -5.49 4.99
N LEU A 84 6.76 -6.06 4.26
CA LEU A 84 7.95 -6.68 4.84
C LEU A 84 8.85 -5.66 5.55
N VAL A 85 8.97 -4.44 5.02
CA VAL A 85 9.68 -3.35 5.71
C VAL A 85 8.98 -2.99 7.02
N ALA A 86 7.64 -2.87 7.02
CA ALA A 86 6.89 -2.63 8.25
C ALA A 86 7.09 -3.77 9.27
N LEU A 87 7.09 -5.02 8.81
CA LEU A 87 7.35 -6.19 9.65
C LEU A 87 8.77 -6.21 10.23
N CYS A 88 9.76 -5.54 9.62
CA CYS A 88 11.11 -5.44 10.18
C CYS A 88 11.14 -4.78 11.56
N PHE A 89 10.21 -3.85 11.83
CA PHE A 89 10.12 -3.18 13.14
C PHE A 89 9.68 -4.13 14.26
N VAL A 90 8.99 -5.23 13.91
CA VAL A 90 8.47 -6.21 14.88
C VAL A 90 9.34 -7.47 14.94
N TYR A 91 9.69 -8.02 13.76
CA TYR A 91 10.35 -9.32 13.64
C TYR A 91 11.87 -9.21 13.40
N GLY A 92 12.39 -7.99 13.30
CA GLY A 92 13.83 -7.71 13.21
C GLY A 92 14.34 -7.45 11.79
N ARG A 93 15.55 -6.89 11.73
CA ARG A 93 16.19 -6.37 10.50
C ARG A 93 16.48 -7.42 9.43
N TRP A 94 16.44 -8.71 9.76
CA TRP A 94 16.70 -9.79 8.80
C TRP A 94 15.68 -9.82 7.65
N LEU A 95 14.45 -9.35 7.89
CA LEU A 95 13.41 -9.21 6.86
C LEU A 95 13.79 -8.24 5.74
N LEU A 96 14.74 -7.32 5.97
CA LEU A 96 15.26 -6.42 4.93
C LEU A 96 15.93 -7.20 3.79
N PHE A 97 16.53 -8.36 4.06
CA PHE A 97 17.11 -9.21 3.02
C PHE A 97 16.08 -9.69 2.00
N VAL A 98 14.81 -9.81 2.39
CA VAL A 98 13.71 -10.20 1.49
C VAL A 98 13.01 -8.96 0.94
N ALA A 99 12.79 -7.94 1.78
CA ALA A 99 12.08 -6.73 1.39
C ALA A 99 12.83 -5.92 0.32
N VAL A 100 14.14 -5.73 0.45
CA VAL A 100 14.94 -4.90 -0.45
C VAL A 100 14.97 -5.45 -1.89
N PRO A 101 15.24 -6.74 -2.15
CA PRO A 101 15.17 -7.29 -3.51
C PRO A 101 13.79 -7.13 -4.14
N LEU A 102 12.73 -7.28 -3.35
CA LEU A 102 11.35 -7.17 -3.80
C LEU A 102 10.99 -5.72 -4.20
N LEU A 103 11.46 -4.74 -3.43
CA LEU A 103 11.32 -3.31 -3.74
C LEU A 103 12.18 -2.90 -4.96
N VAL A 104 13.39 -3.45 -5.10
CA VAL A 104 14.25 -3.21 -6.27
C VAL A 104 13.58 -3.78 -7.54
N LEU A 105 13.01 -4.98 -7.46
CA LEU A 105 12.28 -5.59 -8.57
C LEU A 105 11.05 -4.76 -8.94
N ALA A 106 10.29 -4.30 -7.94
CA ALA A 106 9.14 -3.43 -8.14
C ALA A 106 9.53 -2.09 -8.80
N ALA A 107 10.62 -1.46 -8.34
CA ALA A 107 11.16 -0.25 -8.96
C ALA A 107 11.60 -0.48 -10.41
N GLY A 108 12.27 -1.62 -10.69
CA GLY A 108 12.65 -2.00 -12.05
C GLY A 108 11.45 -2.18 -12.98
N MET A 109 10.35 -2.77 -12.49
CA MET A 109 9.11 -2.92 -13.25
C MET A 109 8.40 -1.59 -13.48
N ALA A 110 8.36 -0.72 -12.46
CA ALA A 110 7.79 0.62 -12.58
C ALA A 110 8.56 1.46 -13.62
N LEU A 111 9.90 1.44 -13.57
CA LEU A 111 10.75 2.18 -14.51
C LEU A 111 10.63 1.65 -15.94
N ARG A 112 10.65 0.32 -16.14
CA ARG A 112 10.49 -0.28 -17.47
C ARG A 112 9.11 -0.01 -18.09
N GLY A 113 8.08 0.13 -17.25
CA GLY A 113 6.74 0.55 -17.69
C GLY A 113 6.68 1.99 -18.22
N THR A 114 7.63 2.87 -17.83
CA THR A 114 7.68 4.29 -18.24
C THR A 114 8.52 4.57 -19.50
N THR A 115 9.36 3.64 -19.95
CA THR A 115 10.39 3.89 -20.98
C THR A 115 9.98 3.66 -22.45
N ALA A 116 8.70 3.40 -22.76
CA ALA A 116 8.25 3.35 -24.16
C ALA A 116 8.05 4.78 -24.71
N ARG A 117 9.17 5.43 -25.00
CA ARG A 117 9.24 6.67 -25.79
C ARG A 117 8.74 6.32 -27.20
N GLU A 118 7.61 6.90 -27.59
CA GLU A 118 7.10 6.89 -28.95
C GLU A 118 8.24 7.25 -29.91
N ARG A 119 8.50 6.35 -30.86
CA ARG A 119 9.30 6.61 -32.05
C ARG A 119 8.35 6.59 -33.23
#